data_AF-A0A7J6RA59-F1
#
_entry.id   AF-A0A7J6RA59-F1
#
_cell.length_a   1.000
_cell.length_b   1.000
_cell.length_c   1.000
_cell.angle_alpha   90.00
_cell.angle_beta   90.00
_cell.angle_gamma   90.00
#
_symmetry.space_group_name_H-M   'P 1'
#
loop_
_entity.id
_entity.type
_entity.pdbx_description
1 polymer ?
#
loop_
_entity_poly.entity_id
_entity_poly.type
_entity_poly.pdbx_seq_one_letter_code
_entity_poly.pdbx_strand_id
1 'polypeptide(L)'
;IYASGGKNLGPAGVCLAIVREDLIRPSSPPYVCPSFIDFHIQSTSTPLCSLYNTPPTFAIYMVNLVLGYYQKAYGPSDTLANVQKKAIRRAAQVWGTVDRSNGFYTSPVRPADRSRMSVCLRARGEDRSLEDRFVAEAEDAGLFQLQGNKITGGLRVTLYDCCCRDSNQGLFDYRRYNGVKDEAVNAACKFMEDFARRYH
;
A
#
# COMPACT_ATOMS: atom_id res chain seq x y z
N ILE A 1 -7.15 1.47 -16.12
CA ILE A 1 -6.64 1.47 -14.72
C ILE A 1 -5.60 0.38 -14.61
N TYR A 2 -4.50 0.58 -13.89
CA TYR A 2 -3.52 -0.47 -13.64
C TYR A 2 -3.03 -0.43 -12.20
N ALA A 3 -2.60 -1.58 -11.69
CA ALA A 3 -2.03 -1.73 -10.36
C ALA A 3 -0.94 -2.79 -10.38
N SER A 4 0.26 -2.43 -9.93
CA SER A 4 1.30 -3.41 -9.69
C SER A 4 1.00 -4.21 -8.42
N GLY A 5 1.40 -5.47 -8.40
CA GLY A 5 1.65 -6.19 -7.16
C GLY A 5 2.74 -5.52 -6.32
N GLY A 6 2.96 -6.05 -5.12
CA GLY A 6 3.96 -5.58 -4.15
C GLY A 6 3.49 -4.45 -3.23
N LYS A 7 2.22 -4.04 -3.37
CA LYS A 7 1.53 -3.09 -2.49
C LYS A 7 0.25 -3.74 -1.92
N ASN A 8 -0.92 -3.22 -2.28
CA ASN A 8 -2.23 -3.73 -1.84
C ASN A 8 -2.71 -4.99 -2.57
N LEU A 9 -2.07 -5.39 -3.67
CA LEU A 9 -2.55 -6.47 -4.56
C LEU A 9 -1.70 -7.76 -4.46
N GLY A 10 -1.08 -8.01 -3.31
CA GLY A 10 -0.22 -9.19 -3.11
C GLY A 10 1.25 -8.95 -3.50
N PRO A 11 2.01 -9.99 -3.89
CA PRO A 11 3.47 -9.90 -4.06
C PRO A 11 3.89 -9.10 -5.30
N ALA A 12 5.12 -8.62 -5.31
CA ALA A 12 5.71 -7.99 -6.49
C ALA A 12 5.91 -9.02 -7.63
N GLY A 13 6.04 -8.54 -8.86
CA GLY A 13 6.27 -9.39 -10.05
C GLY A 13 5.03 -9.66 -10.91
N VAL A 14 3.91 -8.99 -10.63
CA VAL A 14 2.67 -9.05 -11.43
C VAL A 14 2.07 -7.64 -11.57
N CYS A 15 1.35 -7.38 -12.65
CA CYS A 15 0.59 -6.17 -12.85
C CYS A 15 -0.82 -6.52 -13.33
N LEU A 16 -1.84 -5.96 -12.66
CA LEU A 16 -3.22 -6.02 -13.10
C LEU A 16 -3.51 -4.77 -13.94
N ALA A 17 -4.10 -4.96 -15.13
CA ALA A 17 -4.60 -3.88 -15.95
C ALA A 17 -6.09 -4.13 -16.26
N ILE A 18 -6.90 -3.10 -16.05
CA ILE A 18 -8.31 -3.04 -16.47
C ILE A 18 -8.36 -2.00 -17.58
N VAL A 19 -8.55 -2.47 -18.80
CA VAL A 19 -8.56 -1.66 -20.02
C VAL A 19 -9.98 -1.68 -20.58
N ARG A 20 -10.47 -0.51 -21.00
CA ARG A 20 -11.78 -0.41 -21.66
C ARG A 20 -11.65 -0.99 -23.07
N GLU A 21 -12.59 -1.84 -23.46
CA GLU A 21 -12.46 -2.66 -24.68
C GLU A 21 -12.27 -1.83 -25.96
N ASP A 22 -12.93 -0.68 -26.08
CA ASP A 22 -12.82 0.24 -27.22
C ASP A 22 -11.44 0.90 -27.39
N LEU A 23 -10.61 0.85 -26.35
CA LEU A 23 -9.21 1.28 -26.36
C LEU A 23 -8.26 0.16 -26.83
N ILE A 24 -8.71 -1.10 -26.82
CA ILE A 24 -7.91 -2.24 -27.27
C ILE A 24 -8.07 -2.34 -28.79
N ARG A 25 -6.97 -2.06 -29.51
CA ARG A 25 -6.94 -2.07 -30.97
C ARG A 25 -5.71 -2.84 -31.44
N PRO A 26 -5.79 -3.56 -32.56
CA PRO A 26 -4.61 -4.12 -33.19
C PRO A 26 -3.58 -3.03 -33.45
N SER A 27 -2.31 -3.32 -33.22
CA SER A 27 -1.23 -2.48 -33.72
C SER A 27 -1.33 -2.33 -35.24
N SER A 28 -1.05 -1.13 -35.75
CA SER A 28 -1.16 -0.82 -37.18
C SER A 28 -0.04 0.13 -37.62
N PRO A 29 0.48 -0.02 -38.86
CA PRO A 29 1.54 0.84 -39.37
C PRO A 29 1.19 2.34 -39.30
N PRO A 30 2.18 3.23 -39.06
CA PRO A 30 3.61 2.94 -38.91
C PRO A 30 4.02 2.48 -37.50
N TYR A 31 3.08 2.44 -36.55
CA TYR A 31 3.36 2.13 -35.14
C TYR A 31 3.19 0.65 -34.85
N VAL A 32 4.32 -0.07 -34.82
CA VAL A 32 4.34 -1.50 -34.47
C VAL A 32 4.62 -1.65 -32.98
N CYS A 33 3.67 -2.23 -32.25
CA CYS A 33 3.83 -2.57 -30.83
C CYS A 33 4.45 -3.97 -30.72
N PRO A 34 5.54 -4.16 -29.94
CA PRO A 34 6.06 -5.48 -29.66
C PRO A 34 5.01 -6.39 -29.01
N SER A 35 4.86 -7.62 -29.50
CA SER A 35 3.73 -8.50 -29.15
C SER A 35 3.54 -8.77 -27.66
N PHE A 36 4.62 -8.81 -26.88
CA PHE A 36 4.56 -9.11 -25.46
C PHE A 36 3.98 -7.95 -24.61
N ILE A 37 3.94 -6.71 -25.13
CA ILE A 37 3.31 -5.54 -24.50
C ILE A 37 2.05 -5.05 -25.23
N ASP A 38 1.63 -5.75 -26.29
CA ASP A 38 0.44 -5.39 -27.06
C ASP A 38 -0.82 -5.90 -26.34
N PHE A 39 -1.64 -4.98 -25.82
CA PHE A 39 -2.87 -5.33 -25.10
C PHE A 39 -3.90 -6.07 -25.96
N HIS A 40 -3.93 -5.83 -27.28
CA HIS A 40 -4.82 -6.57 -28.18
C HIS A 40 -4.38 -8.03 -28.25
N ILE A 41 -3.08 -8.28 -28.47
CA ILE A 41 -2.54 -9.65 -28.49
C ILE A 41 -2.75 -10.33 -27.13
N GLN A 42 -2.50 -9.63 -26.02
CA GLN A 42 -2.72 -10.17 -24.68
C GLN A 42 -4.21 -10.46 -24.43
N SER A 43 -5.15 -9.63 -24.89
CA SER A 43 -6.58 -9.86 -24.69
C SER A 43 -7.16 -10.95 -25.59
N THR A 44 -6.60 -11.16 -26.78
CA THR A 44 -7.10 -12.15 -27.75
C THR A 44 -6.27 -13.43 -27.80
N SER A 45 -5.32 -13.63 -26.87
CA SER A 45 -4.49 -14.84 -26.82
C SER A 45 -5.34 -16.09 -26.60
N THR A 46 -4.93 -17.21 -27.20
CA THR A 46 -5.62 -18.51 -27.09
C THR A 46 -4.67 -19.57 -26.50
N PRO A 47 -5.18 -20.56 -25.74
CA PRO A 47 -6.59 -20.86 -25.47
C PRO A 47 -7.24 -19.97 -24.39
N LEU A 48 -6.45 -19.18 -23.67
CA LEU A 48 -6.90 -18.27 -22.62
C LEU A 48 -6.33 -16.87 -22.85
N CYS A 49 -7.10 -15.84 -22.52
CA CYS A 49 -6.63 -14.45 -22.53
C CYS A 49 -5.47 -14.27 -21.53
N SER A 50 -4.58 -13.31 -21.80
CA SER A 50 -3.41 -12.96 -20.98
C SER A 50 -2.40 -14.09 -20.80
N LEU A 51 -2.34 -15.00 -21.77
CA LEU A 51 -1.50 -16.20 -21.76
C LEU A 51 -0.66 -16.28 -23.05
N TYR A 52 -0.29 -15.12 -23.60
CA TYR A 52 0.59 -15.02 -24.77
C TYR A 52 1.97 -15.65 -24.52
N ASN A 53 2.51 -15.49 -23.32
CA ASN A 53 3.73 -16.11 -22.82
C ASN A 53 3.48 -16.73 -21.43
N THR A 54 4.47 -17.44 -20.89
CA THR A 54 4.37 -18.04 -19.54
C THR A 54 4.16 -16.94 -18.50
N PRO A 55 3.01 -16.91 -17.81
CA PRO A 55 2.72 -15.88 -16.83
C PRO A 55 3.40 -16.20 -15.48
N PRO A 56 3.55 -15.22 -14.57
CA PRO A 56 4.06 -15.46 -13.22
C PRO A 56 3.01 -16.15 -12.35
N THR A 57 2.83 -17.46 -12.57
CA THR A 57 1.74 -18.27 -11.99
C THR A 57 1.63 -18.16 -10.48
N PHE A 58 2.77 -18.17 -9.76
CA PHE A 58 2.79 -18.01 -8.31
C PHE A 58 2.26 -16.63 -7.88
N ALA A 59 2.67 -15.55 -8.53
CA ALA A 59 2.21 -14.20 -8.18
C ALA A 59 0.71 -14.04 -8.46
N ILE A 60 0.22 -14.58 -9.59
CA ILE A 60 -1.21 -14.59 -9.93
C ILE A 60 -2.02 -15.37 -8.90
N TYR A 61 -1.53 -16.54 -8.49
CA TYR A 61 -2.16 -17.35 -7.45
C TYR A 61 -2.27 -16.59 -6.12
N MET A 62 -1.21 -15.90 -5.70
CA MET A 62 -1.21 -15.09 -4.49
C MET A 62 -2.17 -13.90 -4.57
N VAL A 63 -2.28 -13.24 -5.72
CA VAL A 63 -3.29 -12.19 -5.95
C VAL A 63 -4.70 -12.76 -5.78
N ASN A 64 -4.97 -13.94 -6.36
CA ASN A 64 -6.27 -14.60 -6.23
C ASN A 64 -6.62 -14.89 -4.76
N LEU A 65 -5.65 -15.34 -3.95
CA LEU A 65 -5.85 -15.55 -2.52
C LEU A 65 -6.16 -14.25 -1.75
N VAL A 66 -5.47 -13.15 -2.09
CA VAL A 66 -5.71 -11.81 -1.51
C VAL A 66 -7.12 -11.33 -1.83
N LEU A 67 -7.54 -11.43 -3.10
CA LEU A 67 -8.88 -11.03 -3.52
C LEU A 67 -9.97 -11.90 -2.87
N GLY A 68 -9.76 -13.22 -2.83
CA GLY A 68 -10.66 -14.17 -2.18
C GLY A 68 -10.78 -13.93 -0.67
N TYR A 69 -9.71 -13.50 0.00
CA TYR A 69 -9.76 -13.10 1.40
C TYR A 69 -10.72 -11.92 1.62
N TYR A 70 -10.62 -10.86 0.81
CA TYR A 70 -11.48 -9.69 0.95
C TYR A 70 -12.96 -10.04 0.70
N GLN A 71 -13.23 -10.82 -0.35
CA GLN A 71 -14.57 -11.30 -0.65
C GLN A 71 -15.14 -12.15 0.48
N LYS A 72 -14.32 -13.01 1.11
CA LYS A 72 -14.75 -13.83 2.25
C LYS A 72 -14.99 -13.00 3.52
N ALA A 73 -14.17 -11.97 3.75
CA ALA A 73 -14.25 -11.14 4.95
C ALA A 73 -15.47 -10.19 4.93
N TYR A 74 -15.83 -9.68 3.75
CA TYR A 74 -16.83 -8.61 3.62
C TYR A 74 -18.03 -8.98 2.75
N GLY A 75 -18.01 -10.12 2.07
CA GLY A 75 -18.98 -10.46 1.03
C GLY A 75 -18.68 -9.75 -0.29
N PRO A 76 -19.07 -10.34 -1.44
CA PRO A 76 -18.68 -9.85 -2.76
C PRO A 76 -19.21 -8.44 -3.07
N SER A 77 -20.43 -8.12 -2.64
CA SER A 77 -21.07 -6.82 -2.91
C SER A 77 -20.56 -5.67 -2.03
N ASP A 78 -20.15 -5.99 -0.79
CA ASP A 78 -19.77 -4.96 0.19
C ASP A 78 -18.25 -4.83 0.38
N THR A 79 -17.46 -5.64 -0.35
CA THR A 79 -16.00 -5.68 -0.23
C THR A 79 -15.37 -4.30 -0.37
N LEU A 80 -15.64 -3.60 -1.47
CA LEU A 80 -15.00 -2.32 -1.75
C LEU A 80 -15.38 -1.24 -0.74
N ALA A 81 -16.67 -1.16 -0.38
CA ALA A 81 -17.17 -0.18 0.58
C ALA A 81 -16.53 -0.37 1.97
N ASN A 82 -16.40 -1.63 2.43
CA ASN A 82 -15.79 -1.93 3.73
C ASN A 82 -14.28 -1.67 3.74
N VAL A 83 -13.57 -2.07 2.68
CA VAL A 83 -12.13 -1.77 2.50
C VAL A 83 -11.90 -0.25 2.51
N GLN A 84 -12.72 0.50 1.78
CA GLN A 84 -12.64 1.96 1.76
C GLN A 84 -12.90 2.57 3.15
N LYS A 85 -13.95 2.13 3.85
CA LYS A 85 -14.28 2.62 5.20
C LYS A 85 -13.14 2.38 6.18
N LYS A 86 -12.51 1.20 6.12
CA LYS A 86 -11.35 0.84 6.93
C LYS A 86 -10.14 1.74 6.63
N ALA A 87 -9.82 1.95 5.36
CA ALA A 87 -8.74 2.84 4.94
C ALA A 87 -8.95 4.29 5.41
N ILE A 88 -10.18 4.82 5.26
CA ILE A 88 -10.54 6.17 5.73
C ILE A 88 -10.32 6.30 7.24
N ARG A 89 -10.84 5.34 8.02
CA ARG A 89 -10.71 5.37 9.49
C ARG A 89 -9.25 5.39 9.94
N ARG A 90 -8.41 4.52 9.39
CA ARG A 90 -6.98 4.43 9.74
C ARG A 90 -6.22 5.69 9.37
N ALA A 91 -6.44 6.18 8.16
CA ALA A 91 -5.82 7.42 7.71
C ALA A 91 -6.23 8.60 8.59
N ALA A 92 -7.52 8.72 8.92
CA ALA A 92 -8.03 9.78 9.78
C ALA A 92 -7.38 9.74 11.18
N GLN A 93 -7.11 8.56 11.71
CA GLN A 93 -6.43 8.41 12.98
C GLN A 93 -4.99 8.95 12.95
N VAL A 94 -4.18 8.50 11.98
CA VAL A 94 -2.78 8.95 11.85
C VAL A 94 -2.71 10.45 11.51
N TRP A 95 -3.52 10.92 10.57
CA TRP A 95 -3.58 12.35 10.25
C TRP A 95 -4.06 13.18 11.43
N GLY A 96 -5.01 12.68 12.23
CA GLY A 96 -5.43 13.35 13.46
C GLY A 96 -4.30 13.48 14.48
N THR A 97 -3.44 12.47 14.60
CA THR A 97 -2.22 12.55 15.43
C THR A 97 -1.26 13.62 14.94
N VAL A 98 -1.08 13.74 13.63
CA VAL A 98 -0.25 14.78 13.00
C VAL A 98 -0.83 16.17 13.27
N ASP A 99 -2.13 16.35 13.06
CA ASP A 99 -2.79 17.65 13.22
C ASP A 99 -2.81 18.13 14.67
N ARG A 100 -2.90 17.22 15.64
CA ARG A 100 -2.83 17.54 17.09
C ARG A 100 -1.40 17.69 17.61
N SER A 101 -0.37 17.53 16.79
CA SER A 101 1.03 17.56 17.21
C SER A 101 1.61 18.97 17.43
N ASN A 102 0.77 20.01 17.33
CA ASN A 102 1.16 21.42 17.50
C ASN A 102 2.37 21.83 16.62
N GLY A 103 2.43 21.29 15.40
CA GLY A 103 3.50 21.58 14.44
C GLY A 103 4.76 20.72 14.59
N PHE A 104 4.81 19.80 15.56
CA PHE A 104 5.93 18.87 15.68
C PHE A 104 6.04 17.96 14.45
N TYR A 105 4.92 17.40 13.98
CA TYR A 105 4.84 16.72 12.70
C TYR A 105 4.17 17.63 11.67
N THR A 106 4.79 17.77 10.51
CA THR A 106 4.25 18.56 9.40
C THR A 106 4.20 17.72 8.13
N SER A 107 3.33 18.10 7.20
CA SER A 107 3.27 17.51 5.87
C SER A 107 3.15 18.62 4.83
N PRO A 108 3.88 18.56 3.71
CA PRO A 108 3.73 19.53 2.63
C PRO A 108 2.43 19.31 1.82
N VAL A 109 1.68 18.25 2.10
CA VAL A 109 0.47 17.88 1.37
C VAL A 109 -0.75 18.63 1.92
N ARG A 110 -1.51 19.29 1.05
CA ARG A 110 -2.76 19.98 1.41
C ARG A 110 -3.75 18.98 2.04
N PRO A 111 -4.55 19.38 3.05
CA PRO A 111 -5.48 18.48 3.72
C PRO A 111 -6.42 17.68 2.79
N ALA A 112 -6.91 18.31 1.71
CA ALA A 112 -7.80 17.67 0.74
C ALA A 112 -7.12 16.59 -0.12
N ASP A 113 -5.79 16.65 -0.26
CA ASP A 113 -4.99 15.74 -1.10
C ASP A 113 -4.30 14.65 -0.27
N ARG A 114 -4.56 14.62 1.05
CA ARG A 114 -3.92 13.66 1.96
C ARG A 114 -4.29 12.23 1.59
N SER A 115 -3.25 11.43 1.34
CA SER A 115 -3.40 10.02 1.02
C SER A 115 -4.00 9.24 2.19
N ARG A 116 -4.82 8.24 1.84
CA ARG A 116 -5.35 7.26 2.80
C ARG A 116 -4.42 6.07 3.02
N MET A 117 -3.37 5.94 2.19
CA MET A 117 -2.49 4.78 2.15
C MET A 117 -1.05 5.09 2.58
N SER A 118 -0.62 6.34 2.45
CA SER A 118 0.76 6.72 2.77
C SER A 118 0.79 8.14 3.34
N VAL A 119 1.12 8.24 4.62
CA VAL A 119 1.20 9.50 5.35
C VAL A 119 2.66 9.92 5.38
N CYS A 120 3.05 10.84 4.49
CA CYS A 120 4.41 11.38 4.41
C CYS A 120 4.54 12.63 5.28
N LEU A 121 5.54 12.66 6.15
CA LEU A 121 5.69 13.64 7.23
C LEU A 121 7.14 14.10 7.36
N ARG A 122 7.32 15.28 7.97
CA ARG A 122 8.60 15.79 8.48
C ARG A 122 8.47 16.03 9.99
N ALA A 123 9.55 15.85 10.72
CA ALA A 123 9.60 16.16 12.15
C ALA A 123 10.35 17.48 12.37
N ARG A 124 9.81 18.34 13.25
CA ARG A 124 10.42 19.59 13.75
C ARG A 124 11.15 20.41 12.68
N GLY A 125 10.41 20.82 11.65
CA GLY A 125 10.97 21.67 10.59
C GLY A 125 12.08 20.99 9.79
N GLU A 126 11.90 19.71 9.45
CA GLU A 126 12.81 18.94 8.59
C GLU A 126 14.12 18.46 9.24
N ASP A 127 14.17 18.37 10.58
CA ASP A 127 15.35 17.94 11.32
C ASP A 127 15.69 16.46 11.05
N ARG A 128 16.71 16.23 10.23
CA ARG A 128 17.19 14.89 9.84
C ARG A 128 17.63 14.05 11.03
N SER A 129 18.33 14.65 12.00
CA SER A 129 18.84 13.92 13.16
C SER A 129 17.70 13.39 14.04
N LEU A 130 16.61 14.16 14.13
CA LEU A 130 15.43 13.79 14.88
C LEU A 130 14.59 12.75 14.11
N GLU A 131 14.50 12.86 12.79
CA GLU A 131 13.86 11.86 11.92
C GLU A 131 14.58 10.51 11.98
N ASP A 132 15.92 10.50 11.93
CA ASP A 132 16.72 9.27 12.06
C ASP A 132 16.54 8.63 13.45
N ARG A 133 16.52 9.46 14.51
CA ARG A 133 16.20 8.99 15.86
C ARG A 133 14.79 8.40 15.96
N PHE A 134 13.80 9.05 15.34
CA PHE A 134 12.43 8.55 15.30
C PHE A 134 12.39 7.15 14.69
N VAL A 135 13.08 6.93 13.56
CA VAL A 135 13.13 5.62 12.91
C VAL A 135 13.78 4.58 13.81
N ALA A 136 14.93 4.89 14.44
CA ALA A 136 15.61 3.95 15.33
C ALA A 136 14.74 3.56 16.55
N GLU A 137 14.16 4.54 17.24
CA GLU A 137 13.29 4.28 18.40
C GLU A 137 11.99 3.56 18.01
N ALA A 138 11.48 3.81 16.80
CA ALA A 138 10.31 3.09 16.28
C ALA A 138 10.63 1.61 16.05
N GLU A 139 11.80 1.30 15.48
CA GLU A 139 12.25 -0.08 15.27
C GLU A 139 12.43 -0.83 16.59
N ASP A 140 13.00 -0.18 17.62
CA ASP A 140 13.08 -0.74 18.98
C ASP A 140 11.70 -1.01 19.59
N ALA A 141 10.70 -0.21 19.22
CA ALA A 141 9.30 -0.41 19.60
C ALA A 141 8.55 -1.42 18.69
N GLY A 142 9.24 -2.07 17.74
CA GLY A 142 8.66 -3.04 16.81
C GLY A 142 7.87 -2.43 15.64
N LEU A 143 8.05 -1.12 15.38
CA LEU A 143 7.44 -0.40 14.27
C LEU A 143 8.48 -0.19 13.16
N PHE A 144 8.37 -0.96 12.09
CA PHE A 144 9.36 -0.99 11.00
C PHE A 144 8.95 -0.15 9.79
N GLN A 145 9.93 0.17 8.95
CA GLN A 145 9.74 0.80 7.63
C GLN A 145 9.06 2.19 7.67
N LEU A 146 9.28 2.95 8.74
CA LEU A 146 8.77 4.32 8.89
C LEU A 146 9.66 5.38 8.23
N GLN A 147 10.81 4.98 7.67
CA GLN A 147 11.66 5.89 6.92
C GLN A 147 10.97 6.36 5.62
N GLY A 148 11.05 7.65 5.36
CA GLY A 148 10.58 8.27 4.13
C GLY A 148 11.36 7.81 2.89
N ASN A 149 10.90 8.22 1.71
CA ASN A 149 11.62 7.93 0.47
C ASN A 149 12.99 8.63 0.49
N LYS A 150 14.06 7.99 -0.03
CA LYS A 150 15.41 8.56 -0.05
C LYS A 150 15.51 9.95 -0.71
N ILE A 151 14.66 10.24 -1.69
CA ILE A 151 14.66 11.50 -2.44
C ILE A 151 13.98 12.62 -1.64
N THR A 152 12.81 12.35 -1.08
CA THR A 152 12.06 13.34 -0.29
C THR A 152 12.57 13.44 1.16
N GLY A 153 13.22 12.37 1.63
CA GLY A 153 13.49 12.09 3.03
C GLY A 153 12.22 12.07 3.88
N GLY A 154 12.37 12.29 5.18
CA GLY A 154 11.29 12.41 6.14
C GLY A 154 10.87 11.07 6.72
N LEU A 155 9.64 11.04 7.19
CA LEU A 155 8.97 9.87 7.74
C LEU A 155 7.81 9.48 6.84
N ARG A 156 7.46 8.19 6.83
CA ARG A 156 6.31 7.69 6.09
C ARG A 156 5.61 6.57 6.84
N VAL A 157 4.35 6.79 7.21
CA VAL A 157 3.47 5.75 7.73
C VAL A 157 2.65 5.18 6.59
N THR A 158 2.91 3.93 6.21
CA THR A 158 2.17 3.24 5.14
C THR A 158 1.04 2.41 5.74
N LEU A 159 -0.17 2.52 5.19
CA LEU A 159 -1.42 1.98 5.74
C LEU A 159 -2.10 1.01 4.76
N TYR A 160 -1.30 0.23 4.03
CA TYR A 160 -1.82 -0.80 3.13
C TYR A 160 -2.70 -1.80 3.88
N ASP A 161 -3.70 -2.33 3.17
CA ASP A 161 -4.55 -3.37 3.71
C ASP A 161 -3.81 -4.72 3.67
N CYS A 162 -3.80 -5.42 4.81
CA CYS A 162 -3.33 -6.80 4.90
C CYS A 162 -4.48 -7.80 4.80
N CYS A 163 -4.18 -8.92 4.16
CA CYS A 163 -4.86 -10.18 4.36
C CYS A 163 -4.16 -10.96 5.49
N CYS A 164 -4.26 -10.49 6.75
CA CYS A 164 -3.76 -11.24 7.90
C CYS A 164 -4.95 -11.74 8.74
N ARG A 165 -4.99 -13.05 9.03
CA ARG A 165 -5.88 -13.59 10.08
C ARG A 165 -5.26 -13.28 11.46
N ASP A 166 -6.09 -13.22 12.49
CA ASP A 166 -5.66 -13.15 13.89
C ASP A 166 -5.17 -14.50 14.45
N SER A 167 -4.90 -15.48 13.58
CA SER A 167 -4.53 -16.82 14.02
C SER A 167 -3.09 -16.85 14.53
N ASN A 168 -2.95 -16.98 15.86
CA ASN A 168 -1.74 -17.40 16.60
C ASN A 168 -1.22 -18.81 16.20
N GLN A 169 -1.56 -19.33 15.02
CA GLN A 169 -1.20 -20.67 14.54
C GLN A 169 -0.87 -20.58 13.06
N GLY A 170 0.41 -20.46 12.73
CA GLY A 170 0.89 -20.51 11.35
C GLY A 170 2.38 -20.23 11.30
N LEU A 171 3.12 -21.15 10.68
CA LEU A 171 4.59 -21.26 10.58
C LEU A 171 5.32 -20.05 9.95
N PHE A 172 4.61 -18.97 9.64
CA PHE A 172 5.13 -17.73 9.06
C PHE A 172 4.65 -16.56 9.91
N ASP A 173 5.54 -15.98 10.70
CA ASP A 173 5.27 -14.74 11.44
C ASP A 173 5.12 -13.59 10.43
N TYR A 174 3.89 -13.38 9.97
CA TYR A 174 3.48 -12.35 9.01
C TYR A 174 3.65 -10.92 9.54
N ARG A 175 4.18 -10.71 10.75
CA ARG A 175 4.51 -9.39 11.32
C ARG A 175 5.39 -8.52 10.42
N ARG A 176 6.08 -9.11 9.43
CA ARG A 176 6.96 -8.42 8.49
C ARG A 176 6.36 -8.17 7.09
N TYR A 177 5.12 -8.59 6.81
CA TYR A 177 4.54 -8.47 5.47
C TYR A 177 3.44 -7.39 5.40
N ASN A 178 3.81 -6.23 4.84
CA ASN A 178 3.08 -5.23 4.04
C ASN A 178 1.61 -4.86 4.30
N GLY A 179 0.94 -5.32 5.34
CA GLY A 179 -0.33 -4.71 5.69
C GLY A 179 -0.55 -4.61 7.17
N VAL A 180 -1.29 -3.56 7.52
CA VAL A 180 -1.30 -3.00 8.86
C VAL A 180 -2.56 -3.48 9.56
N LYS A 181 -2.46 -4.02 10.78
CA LYS A 181 -3.63 -4.28 11.63
C LYS A 181 -4.06 -2.99 12.35
N ASP A 182 -5.29 -2.92 12.85
CA ASP A 182 -5.75 -1.71 13.56
C ASP A 182 -4.90 -1.44 14.81
N GLU A 183 -4.43 -2.50 15.48
CA GLU A 183 -3.54 -2.44 16.64
C GLU A 183 -2.20 -1.80 16.29
N ALA A 184 -1.67 -2.09 15.08
CA ALA A 184 -0.43 -1.49 14.61
C ALA A 184 -0.61 0.01 14.29
N VAL A 185 -1.78 0.41 13.78
CA VAL A 185 -2.11 1.84 13.60
C VAL A 185 -2.18 2.55 14.96
N ASN A 186 -2.83 1.93 15.95
CA ASN A 186 -2.90 2.45 17.32
C ASN A 186 -1.50 2.59 17.94
N ALA A 187 -0.66 1.56 17.82
CA ALA A 187 0.71 1.57 18.32
C ALA A 187 1.55 2.68 17.67
N ALA A 188 1.44 2.85 16.35
CA ALA A 188 2.13 3.92 15.63
C ALA A 188 1.67 5.32 16.10
N CYS A 189 0.36 5.53 16.25
CA CYS A 189 -0.18 6.81 16.73
C CYS A 189 0.32 7.13 18.15
N LYS A 190 0.24 6.15 19.05
CA LYS A 190 0.73 6.30 20.43
C LYS A 190 2.22 6.61 20.46
N PHE A 191 3.03 5.86 19.69
CA PHE A 191 4.46 6.11 19.57
C PHE A 191 4.75 7.53 19.07
N MET A 192 4.05 7.98 18.03
CA MET A 192 4.21 9.34 17.50
C MET A 192 3.90 10.42 18.56
N GLU A 193 2.83 10.25 19.32
CA GLU A 193 2.45 11.18 20.41
C GLU A 193 3.47 11.18 21.56
N ASP A 194 3.94 9.99 21.96
CA ASP A 194 4.97 9.83 23.01
C ASP A 194 6.32 10.39 22.57
N PHE A 195 6.71 10.18 21.30
CA PHE A 195 7.94 10.74 20.72
C PHE A 195 7.86 12.27 20.65
N ALA A 196 6.75 12.83 20.16
CA ALA A 196 6.55 14.27 20.15
C ALA A 196 6.64 14.84 21.56
N ARG A 197 5.94 14.26 22.55
CA ARG A 197 6.02 14.73 23.95
C ARG A 197 7.43 14.74 24.55
N ARG A 198 8.30 13.82 24.14
CA ARG A 198 9.69 13.74 24.63
C ARG A 198 10.63 14.75 23.97
N TYR A 199 10.32 15.19 22.75
CA TYR A 199 11.24 15.96 21.90
C TYR A 199 10.68 17.31 21.39
N HIS A 200 9.45 17.66 21.80
CA HIS A 200 8.79 18.94 21.51
C HIS A 200 9.44 20.11 22.27
#